data_AF-A0A6H9S2X3-F1
#
_entry.id   AF-A0A6H9S2X3-F1
#
_cell.length_a   1.000
_cell.length_b   1.000
_cell.length_c   1.000
_cell.angle_alpha   90.00
_cell.angle_beta   90.00
_cell.angle_gamma   90.00
#
_symmetry.space_group_name_H-M   'P 1'
#
loop_
_entity.id
_entity.type
_entity.pdbx_description
1 polymer ?
#
loop_
_entity_poly.entity_id
_entity_poly.type
_entity_poly.pdbx_seq_one_letter_code
_entity_poly.pdbx_strand_id
1 'polypeptide(L)'
;ARASSGRTAHFFVPDPDKTFHRGSTDYFVSERKIDIGAFDSPTFTGVPVGVVEKVGKRDLQVVTFDPLSNGDGLNVLVKREVVGFRANIAEPKGEFEEDGQKRYRYRVEPNEMPAGMYQLRPNHPLSRNLDHNWQQALLKTSSERRVGLAWGARLREERLELTATSEECISASVALDGPFGVANK
;
A
#
# COMPACT_ATOMS: atom_id res chain seq x y z
N ALA A 1 -26.23 4.04 18.77
CA ALA A 1 -26.13 2.59 18.46
C ALA A 1 -25.23 2.40 17.24
N ARG A 2 -24.55 1.25 17.07
CA ARG A 2 -23.72 0.99 15.87
C ARG A 2 -24.61 0.78 14.64
N ALA A 3 -24.16 1.24 13.48
CA ALA A 3 -24.91 1.12 12.22
C ALA A 3 -24.86 -0.29 11.59
N SER A 4 -23.93 -1.15 12.03
CA SER A 4 -23.74 -2.50 11.52
C SER A 4 -23.16 -3.43 12.59
N SER A 5 -23.48 -4.73 12.53
CA SER A 5 -22.87 -5.78 13.37
C SER A 5 -21.36 -5.93 13.17
N GLY A 6 -20.68 -6.61 14.09
CA GLY A 6 -19.29 -7.01 13.88
C GLY A 6 -18.25 -5.92 14.09
N ARG A 7 -17.00 -6.32 13.84
CA ARG A 7 -15.80 -5.49 13.90
C ARG A 7 -15.07 -5.60 12.57
N THR A 8 -14.74 -4.46 11.98
CA THR A 8 -13.99 -4.37 10.73
C THR A 8 -12.54 -4.04 11.01
N ALA A 9 -11.63 -4.80 10.42
CA ALA A 9 -10.22 -4.47 10.33
C ALA A 9 -9.90 -4.07 8.88
N HIS A 10 -9.20 -2.95 8.72
CA HIS A 10 -8.72 -2.47 7.43
C HIS A 10 -7.23 -2.80 7.29
N PHE A 11 -6.82 -3.31 6.13
CA PHE A 11 -5.45 -3.72 5.85
C PHE A 11 -4.79 -2.89 4.74
N PHE A 12 -5.50 -1.88 4.25
CA PHE A 12 -5.07 -1.03 3.15
C PHE A 12 -5.50 0.40 3.39
N VAL A 13 -4.60 1.34 3.12
CA VAL A 13 -4.85 2.78 3.18
C VAL A 13 -4.71 3.33 1.75
N PRO A 14 -5.80 3.83 1.14
CA PRO A 14 -5.74 4.38 -0.20
C PRO A 14 -4.95 5.69 -0.20
N ASP A 15 -4.04 5.82 -1.16
CA ASP A 15 -3.23 7.01 -1.39
C ASP A 15 -2.94 7.13 -2.90
N PRO A 16 -3.60 8.05 -3.63
CA PRO A 16 -3.44 8.18 -5.07
C PRO A 16 -2.03 8.64 -5.47
N ASP A 17 -1.33 9.38 -4.59
CA ASP A 17 -0.01 9.94 -4.88
C ASP A 17 1.09 8.87 -4.91
N LYS A 18 0.79 7.67 -4.37
CA LYS A 18 1.67 6.49 -4.43
C LYS A 18 1.61 5.74 -5.77
N THR A 19 0.76 6.19 -6.69
CA THR A 19 0.61 5.59 -8.01
C THR A 19 1.37 6.37 -9.08
N PHE A 20 1.62 5.72 -10.21
CA PHE A 20 2.11 6.43 -11.38
C PHE A 20 0.96 7.21 -12.02
N HIS A 21 0.96 8.52 -11.87
CA HIS A 21 0.01 9.42 -12.53
C HIS A 21 0.71 10.66 -13.09
N ARG A 22 0.06 11.38 -14.01
CA ARG A 22 0.60 12.58 -14.69
C ARG A 22 0.05 13.88 -14.10
N GLY A 23 -0.11 13.90 -12.78
CA GLY A 23 -0.85 14.96 -12.07
C GLY A 23 -2.34 14.68 -11.97
N SER A 24 -2.99 15.35 -11.02
CA SER A 24 -4.44 15.40 -10.89
C SER A 24 -4.96 16.66 -11.60
N THR A 25 -6.22 16.63 -12.03
CA THR A 25 -6.89 17.81 -12.57
C THR A 25 -8.22 17.96 -11.87
N ASP A 26 -8.60 19.21 -11.59
CA ASP A 26 -9.94 19.57 -11.09
C ASP A 26 -10.97 19.65 -12.23
N TYR A 27 -10.63 19.14 -13.43
CA TYR A 27 -11.50 19.07 -14.60
C TYR A 27 -12.87 18.51 -14.18
N PHE A 28 -13.89 19.37 -14.23
CA PHE A 28 -15.28 19.10 -13.82
C PHE A 28 -15.54 18.80 -12.32
N VAL A 29 -14.57 18.98 -11.43
CA VAL A 29 -14.82 18.96 -9.96
C VAL A 29 -15.50 20.26 -9.51
N SER A 30 -15.27 21.36 -10.23
CA SER A 30 -15.98 22.64 -10.11
C SER A 30 -16.66 23.03 -11.43
N GLU A 31 -17.28 24.20 -11.48
CA GLU A 31 -17.87 24.73 -12.72
C GLU A 31 -16.83 24.84 -13.86
N ARG A 32 -17.29 24.91 -15.11
CA ARG A 32 -16.41 25.05 -16.28
C ARG A 32 -15.69 26.40 -16.24
N LYS A 33 -14.42 26.41 -15.82
CA LYS A 33 -13.54 27.58 -15.94
C LYS A 33 -13.09 27.78 -17.40
N ILE A 34 -12.74 29.01 -17.77
CA ILE A 34 -12.31 29.38 -19.13
C ILE A 34 -10.83 29.03 -19.37
N ASP A 35 -10.06 28.79 -18.31
CA ASP A 35 -8.62 28.54 -18.30
C ASP A 35 -8.25 27.06 -18.07
N ILE A 36 -9.18 26.13 -18.34
CA ILE A 36 -8.94 24.69 -18.11
C ILE A 36 -8.04 24.11 -19.22
N GLY A 37 -6.76 24.45 -19.17
CA GLY A 37 -5.71 23.93 -20.03
C GLY A 37 -4.39 23.82 -19.27
N ALA A 38 -3.89 22.60 -19.09
CA ALA A 38 -2.52 22.34 -18.65
C ALA A 38 -1.60 22.32 -19.87
N PHE A 39 -1.26 23.51 -20.39
CA PHE A 39 -0.42 23.65 -21.59
C PHE A 39 1.02 23.16 -21.37
N ASP A 40 1.53 23.34 -20.16
CA ASP A 40 2.70 22.60 -19.69
C ASP A 40 2.20 21.25 -19.19
N SER A 41 2.51 20.15 -19.89
CA SER A 41 2.33 18.82 -19.31
C SER A 41 3.26 18.72 -18.10
N PRO A 42 2.75 18.80 -16.86
CA PRO A 42 3.62 18.74 -15.71
C PRO A 42 4.14 17.31 -15.67
N THR A 43 5.43 17.11 -15.95
CA THR A 43 6.05 15.80 -15.76
C THR A 43 6.04 15.55 -14.27
N PHE A 44 5.05 14.79 -13.79
CA PHE A 44 4.88 14.53 -12.37
C PHE A 44 6.11 13.81 -11.83
N THR A 45 6.79 14.46 -10.89
CA THR A 45 8.03 13.97 -10.28
C THR A 45 7.79 12.84 -9.29
N GLY A 46 6.55 12.64 -8.80
CA GLY A 46 6.28 11.77 -7.66
C GLY A 46 6.33 12.53 -6.33
N VAL A 47 6.11 11.79 -5.25
CA VAL A 47 6.20 12.28 -3.87
C VAL A 47 7.66 12.26 -3.44
N PRO A 48 8.18 13.30 -2.76
CA PRO A 48 9.52 13.25 -2.18
C PRO A 48 9.67 11.98 -1.32
N VAL A 49 10.83 11.33 -1.39
CA VAL A 49 11.10 10.13 -0.57
C VAL A 49 12.47 10.18 0.12
N GLY A 50 13.36 11.06 -0.35
CA GLY A 50 14.71 11.16 0.18
C GLY A 50 15.66 11.98 -0.67
N VAL A 51 16.94 11.65 -0.58
CA VAL A 51 18.04 12.26 -1.33
C VAL A 51 19.02 11.21 -1.84
N VAL A 52 19.69 11.52 -2.94
CA VAL A 52 20.83 10.75 -3.48
C VAL A 52 22.11 11.26 -2.84
N GLU A 53 22.77 10.43 -2.02
CA GLU A 53 24.07 10.77 -1.41
C GLU A 53 25.21 10.61 -2.41
N LYS A 54 25.20 9.52 -3.18
CA LYS A 54 26.29 9.16 -4.08
C LYS A 54 25.78 8.40 -5.30
N VAL A 55 26.34 8.74 -6.46
CA VAL A 55 26.12 8.01 -7.71
C VAL A 55 27.36 7.17 -8.01
N GLY A 56 27.19 5.86 -8.07
CA GLY A 56 28.19 4.90 -8.50
C GLY A 56 28.12 4.62 -10.01
N LYS A 57 28.89 3.63 -10.47
CA LYS A 57 28.88 3.24 -11.90
C LYS A 57 27.57 2.58 -12.32
N ARG A 58 27.00 1.74 -11.44
CA ARG A 58 25.78 0.94 -11.67
C ARG A 58 24.73 1.10 -10.57
N ASP A 59 25.08 1.77 -9.48
CA ASP A 59 24.23 1.89 -8.31
C ASP A 59 24.21 3.32 -7.78
N LEU A 60 23.31 3.54 -6.84
CA LEU A 60 23.07 4.79 -6.12
C LEU A 60 23.10 4.47 -4.63
N GLN A 61 23.74 5.33 -3.84
CA GLN A 61 23.51 5.37 -2.40
C GLN A 61 22.52 6.49 -2.12
N VAL A 62 21.42 6.13 -1.46
CA VAL A 62 20.31 7.04 -1.18
C VAL A 62 19.96 6.98 0.29
N VAL A 63 19.51 8.11 0.83
CA VAL A 63 18.92 8.23 2.16
C VAL A 63 17.47 8.62 1.99
N THR A 64 16.58 7.84 2.60
CA THR A 64 15.13 7.98 2.46
C THR A 64 14.48 8.09 3.82
N PHE A 65 13.35 8.77 3.91
CA PHE A 65 12.53 8.81 5.13
C PHE A 65 11.46 7.71 5.13
N ASP A 66 11.13 7.15 3.96
CA ASP A 66 10.27 5.99 3.81
C ASP A 66 11.04 4.77 3.30
N PRO A 67 10.69 3.53 3.73
CA PRO A 67 11.32 2.32 3.24
C PRO A 67 11.17 2.15 1.72
N LEU A 68 12.24 1.77 1.03
CA LEU A 68 12.24 1.38 -0.39
C LEU A 68 11.98 -0.10 -0.60
N SER A 69 11.38 -0.44 -1.74
CA SER A 69 11.14 -1.81 -2.17
C SER A 69 11.62 -2.07 -3.59
N ASN A 70 11.97 -3.33 -3.87
CA ASN A 70 12.27 -3.76 -5.23
C ASN A 70 11.05 -3.50 -6.12
N GLY A 71 11.29 -2.85 -7.25
CA GLY A 71 10.26 -2.47 -8.20
C GLY A 71 9.68 -1.07 -8.01
N ASP A 72 10.09 -0.32 -6.98
CA ASP A 72 9.69 1.09 -6.84
C ASP A 72 10.11 1.91 -8.06
N GLY A 73 9.24 2.84 -8.47
CA GLY A 73 9.56 3.87 -9.45
C GLY A 73 10.10 5.10 -8.74
N LEU A 74 11.32 5.51 -9.11
CA LEU A 74 12.03 6.62 -8.52
C LEU A 74 12.38 7.65 -9.60
N ASN A 75 12.38 8.92 -9.22
CA ASN A 75 12.66 10.04 -10.09
C ASN A 75 13.62 11.03 -9.43
N VAL A 76 14.43 11.68 -10.26
CA VAL A 76 15.24 12.84 -9.91
C VAL A 76 15.00 13.96 -10.92
N LEU A 77 15.22 15.21 -10.52
CA LEU A 77 15.04 16.36 -11.39
C LEU A 77 16.39 16.89 -11.86
N VAL A 78 16.78 16.55 -13.09
CA VAL A 78 18.02 17.05 -13.69
C VAL A 78 17.70 18.30 -14.49
N LYS A 79 18.09 19.47 -13.95
CA LYS A 79 17.74 20.80 -14.50
C LYS A 79 16.21 21.00 -14.53
N ARG A 80 15.57 20.76 -15.67
CA ARG A 80 14.10 20.86 -15.88
C ARG A 80 13.50 19.56 -16.40
N GLU A 81 14.29 18.49 -16.45
CA GLU A 81 13.87 17.19 -16.97
C GLU A 81 13.76 16.18 -15.82
N VAL A 82 12.64 15.47 -15.80
CA VAL A 82 12.41 14.38 -14.85
C VAL A 82 13.08 13.13 -15.40
N VAL A 83 14.09 12.65 -14.69
CA VAL A 83 14.80 11.41 -15.02
C VAL A 83 14.27 10.32 -14.10
N GLY A 84 13.42 9.46 -14.66
CA GLY A 84 12.82 8.33 -13.96
C GLY A 84 13.57 7.02 -14.18
N PHE A 85 13.56 6.17 -13.16
CA PHE A 85 14.17 4.85 -13.18
C PHE A 85 13.45 3.90 -12.21
N ARG A 86 13.52 2.59 -12.48
CA ARG A 86 12.99 1.57 -11.60
C ARG A 86 14.09 1.06 -10.68
N ALA A 87 13.83 1.00 -9.37
CA ALA A 87 14.71 0.36 -8.41
C ALA A 87 14.61 -1.17 -8.58
N ASN A 88 15.45 -1.75 -9.43
CA ASN A 88 15.43 -3.20 -9.66
C ASN A 88 15.85 -3.96 -8.38
N ILE A 89 16.90 -3.45 -7.73
CA ILE A 89 17.34 -3.89 -6.41
C ILE A 89 17.39 -2.67 -5.50
N ALA A 90 16.66 -2.73 -4.38
CA ALA A 90 16.72 -1.79 -3.27
C ALA A 90 17.28 -2.53 -2.04
N GLU A 91 18.61 -2.46 -1.87
CA GLU A 91 19.32 -3.18 -0.81
C GLU A 91 19.47 -2.28 0.43
N PRO A 92 18.85 -2.61 1.58
CA PRO A 92 19.02 -1.82 2.81
C PRO A 92 20.45 -1.92 3.31
N LYS A 93 21.06 -0.78 3.64
CA LYS A 93 22.42 -0.68 4.19
C LYS A 93 22.44 -0.28 5.66
N GLY A 94 21.37 0.33 6.16
CA GLY A 94 21.21 0.66 7.56
C GLY A 94 20.08 1.64 7.78
N GLU A 95 19.76 1.86 9.04
CA GLU A 95 18.83 2.88 9.49
C GLU A 95 19.51 3.73 10.56
N PHE A 96 19.16 5.00 10.62
CA PHE A 96 19.69 5.96 11.59
C PHE A 96 18.65 7.03 11.90
N GLU A 97 18.90 7.81 12.94
CA GLU A 97 18.06 8.97 13.27
C GLU A 97 18.78 10.25 12.86
N GLU A 98 18.04 11.16 12.23
CA GLU A 98 18.48 12.49 11.84
C GLU A 98 17.35 13.47 12.18
N ASP A 99 17.65 14.52 12.96
CA ASP A 99 16.67 15.48 13.47
C ASP A 99 15.46 14.84 14.19
N GLY A 100 15.69 13.74 14.90
CA GLY A 100 14.65 12.98 15.60
C GLY A 100 13.71 12.18 14.69
N GLN A 101 14.04 12.09 13.39
CA GLN A 101 13.30 11.31 12.41
C GLN A 101 14.12 10.11 11.95
N LYS A 102 13.46 8.96 11.81
CA LYS A 102 14.08 7.74 11.29
C LYS A 102 14.37 7.90 9.80
N ARG A 103 15.60 7.55 9.39
CA ARG A 103 16.10 7.54 8.02
C ARG A 103 16.60 6.16 7.66
N TYR A 104 16.50 5.82 6.38
CA TYR A 104 16.94 4.55 5.82
C TYR A 104 17.97 4.80 4.72
N ARG A 105 19.13 4.17 4.84
CA ARG A 105 20.15 4.17 3.79
C ARG A 105 19.98 2.93 2.93
N TYR A 106 19.87 3.13 1.62
CA TYR A 106 19.75 2.06 0.64
C TYR A 106 20.85 2.17 -0.42
N ARG A 107 21.28 1.02 -0.93
CA ARG A 107 21.94 0.89 -2.23
C ARG A 107 20.87 0.52 -3.24
N VAL A 108 20.67 1.37 -4.24
CA VAL A 108 19.68 1.16 -5.30
C VAL A 108 20.39 0.86 -6.61
N GLU A 109 20.03 -0.25 -7.24
CA GLU A 109 20.53 -0.64 -8.56
C GLU A 109 19.38 -0.61 -9.58
N PRO A 110 19.40 0.33 -10.54
CA PRO A 110 18.49 0.31 -11.68
C PRO A 110 18.90 -0.77 -12.69
N ASN A 111 17.97 -1.19 -13.56
CA ASN A 111 18.31 -2.08 -14.68
C ASN A 111 19.31 -1.44 -15.66
N GLU A 112 19.09 -0.15 -15.95
CA GLU A 112 20.00 0.68 -16.72
C GLU A 112 20.15 2.02 -16.01
N MET A 113 21.40 2.49 -15.84
CA MET A 113 21.68 3.79 -15.24
C MET A 113 21.39 4.89 -16.27
N PRO A 114 20.38 5.75 -16.04
CA PRO A 114 20.11 6.86 -16.95
C PRO A 114 21.31 7.81 -17.00
N ALA A 115 21.69 8.28 -18.18
CA ALA A 115 22.85 9.16 -18.36
C ALA A 115 22.78 10.45 -17.52
N GLY A 116 21.56 10.95 -17.25
CA GLY A 116 21.33 12.12 -16.39
C GLY A 116 21.79 11.93 -14.94
N MET A 117 21.91 10.69 -14.45
CA MET A 117 22.34 10.40 -13.07
C MET A 117 23.76 10.87 -12.78
N TYR A 118 24.66 10.81 -13.77
CA TYR A 118 26.05 11.19 -13.58
C TYR A 118 26.24 12.71 -13.42
N GLN A 119 25.20 13.51 -13.64
CA GLN A 119 25.20 14.96 -13.44
C GLN A 119 24.68 15.37 -12.06
N LEU A 120 24.23 14.40 -11.25
CA LEU A 120 23.68 14.70 -9.93
C LEU A 120 24.77 15.18 -8.97
N ARG A 121 24.39 16.18 -8.18
CA ARG A 121 25.19 16.65 -7.05
C ARG A 121 24.87 15.77 -5.83
N PRO A 122 25.77 15.65 -4.85
CA PRO A 122 25.44 15.04 -3.57
C PRO A 122 24.20 15.70 -2.93
N ASN A 123 23.42 14.89 -2.21
CA ASN A 123 22.16 15.28 -1.57
C ASN A 123 21.07 15.77 -2.54
N HIS A 124 21.09 15.28 -3.78
CA HIS A 124 20.07 15.65 -4.76
C HIS A 124 18.70 15.06 -4.38
N PRO A 125 17.59 15.81 -4.46
CA PRO A 125 16.25 15.31 -4.14
C PRO A 125 15.87 14.06 -4.92
N LEU A 126 15.30 13.08 -4.23
CA LEU A 126 14.78 11.84 -4.78
C LEU A 126 13.27 11.78 -4.50
N SER A 127 12.49 11.47 -5.53
CA SER A 127 11.04 11.28 -5.44
C SER A 127 10.64 9.86 -5.84
N ARG A 128 9.55 9.36 -5.28
CA ARG A 128 8.90 8.09 -5.64
C ARG A 128 7.62 8.38 -6.40
N ASN A 129 7.48 7.83 -7.60
CA ASN A 129 6.27 7.94 -8.41
C ASN A 129 5.53 6.60 -8.59
N LEU A 130 6.07 5.51 -8.06
CA LEU A 130 5.39 4.23 -8.00
C LEU A 130 5.87 3.49 -6.76
N ASP A 131 4.96 3.30 -5.80
CA ASP A 131 5.21 2.45 -4.62
C ASP A 131 4.77 1.02 -4.95
N HIS A 132 5.75 0.13 -5.14
CA HIS A 132 5.46 -1.22 -5.61
C HIS A 132 4.71 -2.03 -4.56
N ASN A 133 5.07 -1.88 -3.28
CA ASN A 133 4.38 -2.56 -2.19
C ASN A 133 2.93 -2.09 -2.04
N TRP A 134 2.70 -0.79 -2.13
CA TRP A 134 1.35 -0.23 -2.11
C TRP A 134 0.52 -0.76 -3.29
N GLN A 135 1.09 -0.83 -4.50
CA GLN A 135 0.41 -1.45 -5.65
C GLN A 135 0.09 -2.93 -5.45
N GLN A 136 1.02 -3.69 -4.86
CA GLN A 136 0.75 -5.10 -4.53
C GLN A 136 -0.32 -5.24 -3.45
N ALA A 137 -0.43 -4.28 -2.54
CA ALA A 137 -1.47 -4.30 -1.50
C ALA A 137 -2.89 -4.11 -2.08
N LEU A 138 -3.05 -3.41 -3.21
CA LEU A 138 -4.33 -3.30 -3.93
C LEU A 138 -4.89 -4.66 -4.38
N LEU A 139 -4.02 -5.63 -4.66
CA LEU A 139 -4.40 -6.95 -5.12
C LEU A 139 -4.78 -7.91 -3.98
N LYS A 140 -4.63 -7.46 -2.72
CA LYS A 140 -4.90 -8.25 -1.52
C LYS A 140 -6.22 -7.83 -0.88
N THR A 141 -6.69 -8.64 0.06
CA THR A 141 -7.85 -8.31 0.89
C THR A 141 -7.64 -6.98 1.60
N SER A 142 -8.45 -5.98 1.26
CA SER A 142 -8.33 -4.61 1.79
C SER A 142 -8.97 -4.44 3.16
N SER A 143 -9.94 -5.29 3.51
CA SER A 143 -10.58 -5.31 4.82
C SER A 143 -11.24 -6.64 5.12
N GLU A 144 -11.41 -6.94 6.41
CA GLU A 144 -12.18 -8.07 6.91
C GLU A 144 -13.17 -7.59 7.96
N ARG A 145 -14.40 -8.08 7.91
CA ARG A 145 -15.41 -7.86 8.94
C ARG A 145 -15.78 -9.18 9.58
N ARG A 146 -15.62 -9.27 10.91
CA ARG A 146 -16.01 -10.45 11.71
C ARG A 146 -17.19 -10.12 12.59
N VAL A 147 -18.18 -11.01 12.63
CA VAL A 147 -19.34 -10.93 13.52
C VAL A 147 -19.18 -11.95 14.63
N GLY A 148 -19.35 -11.52 15.88
CA GLY A 148 -19.30 -12.44 17.02
C GLY A 148 -20.50 -13.40 16.99
N LEU A 149 -20.24 -14.71 17.07
CA LEU A 149 -21.28 -15.73 17.16
C LEU A 149 -21.09 -16.57 18.42
N ALA A 150 -22.18 -16.79 19.16
CA ALA A 150 -22.30 -17.83 20.17
C ALA A 150 -22.97 -19.06 19.55
N TRP A 151 -22.32 -20.22 19.66
CA TRP A 151 -22.84 -21.48 19.14
C TRP A 151 -23.43 -22.32 20.27
N GLY A 152 -24.64 -22.83 20.05
CA GLY A 152 -25.28 -23.83 20.90
C GLY A 152 -25.59 -25.08 20.08
N ALA A 153 -25.24 -26.25 20.60
CA ALA A 153 -25.59 -27.53 20.02
C ALA A 153 -26.52 -28.29 20.97
N ARG A 154 -27.59 -28.84 20.42
CA ARG A 154 -28.53 -29.70 21.14
C ARG A 154 -28.66 -31.02 20.41
N LEU A 155 -28.11 -32.07 21.00
CA LEU A 155 -28.21 -33.43 20.49
C LEU A 155 -29.35 -34.19 21.18
N ARG A 156 -30.15 -34.89 20.38
CA ARG A 156 -31.12 -35.91 20.77
C ARG A 156 -30.91 -37.12 19.86
N GLU A 157 -31.44 -38.29 20.24
CA GLU A 157 -31.33 -39.52 19.44
C GLU A 157 -31.87 -39.33 18.01
N GLU A 158 -32.98 -38.59 17.87
CA GLU A 158 -33.63 -38.38 16.58
C GLU A 158 -33.10 -37.17 15.82
N ARG A 159 -32.33 -36.27 16.47
CA ARG A 159 -32.01 -34.96 15.90
C ARG A 159 -30.82 -34.27 16.55
N LEU A 160 -29.96 -33.67 15.74
CA LEU A 160 -28.96 -32.70 16.15
C LEU A 160 -29.39 -31.31 15.68
N GLU A 161 -29.57 -30.38 16.61
CA GLU A 161 -29.86 -28.98 16.32
C GLU A 161 -28.65 -28.10 16.66
N LEU A 162 -28.23 -27.27 15.71
CA LEU A 162 -27.20 -26.25 15.89
C LEU A 162 -27.84 -24.88 15.78
N THR A 163 -27.62 -24.04 16.78
CA THR A 163 -28.07 -22.64 16.80
C THR A 163 -26.87 -21.72 16.88
N ALA A 164 -26.78 -20.76 15.96
CA ALA A 164 -25.84 -19.65 16.02
C ALA A 164 -26.58 -18.38 16.42
N THR A 165 -26.09 -17.69 17.46
CA THR A 165 -26.63 -16.40 17.92
C THR A 165 -25.56 -15.32 17.74
N SER A 166 -25.90 -14.26 17.02
CA SER A 166 -25.02 -13.10 16.82
C SER A 166 -24.91 -12.21 18.07
N GLU A 167 -23.92 -11.31 18.07
CA GLU A 167 -23.71 -10.31 19.13
C GLU A 167 -24.86 -9.30 19.27
N GLU A 168 -25.77 -9.22 18.29
CA GLU A 168 -27.03 -8.47 18.36
C GLU A 168 -28.23 -9.34 18.78
N CYS A 169 -27.99 -10.56 19.27
CA CYS A 169 -29.01 -11.51 19.70
C CYS A 169 -29.93 -12.02 18.58
N ILE A 170 -29.52 -11.92 17.31
CA ILE A 170 -30.23 -12.56 16.18
C ILE A 170 -29.73 -14.00 16.08
N SER A 171 -30.66 -14.96 16.04
CA SER A 171 -30.35 -16.39 16.00
C SER A 171 -30.83 -17.06 14.71
N ALA A 172 -30.07 -18.05 14.25
CA ALA A 172 -30.48 -18.98 13.20
C ALA A 172 -30.16 -20.41 13.64
N SER A 173 -31.06 -21.35 13.32
CA SER A 173 -30.92 -22.75 13.70
C SER A 173 -31.04 -23.65 12.48
N VAL A 174 -30.22 -24.70 12.45
CA VAL A 174 -30.31 -25.78 11.48
C VAL A 174 -30.36 -27.10 12.24
N ALA A 175 -31.10 -28.06 11.70
CA ALA A 175 -31.21 -29.37 12.29
C ALA A 175 -30.88 -30.47 11.28
N LEU A 176 -30.21 -31.50 11.76
CA LEU A 176 -29.93 -32.74 11.06
C LEU A 176 -30.72 -33.84 11.75
N ASP A 177 -31.55 -34.55 10.98
CA ASP A 177 -32.33 -35.66 11.50
C ASP A 177 -31.44 -36.92 11.62
N GLY A 178 -31.72 -37.75 12.63
CA GLY A 178 -30.93 -38.90 13.05
C GLY A 178 -31.25 -40.19 12.29
N PRO A 179 -30.96 -41.36 12.89
CA PRO A 179 -30.61 -41.57 14.30
C PRO A 179 -29.15 -41.23 14.65
N PHE A 180 -28.94 -40.66 15.84
CA PHE A 180 -27.63 -40.45 16.45
C PHE A 180 -27.43 -41.42 17.61
N GLY A 181 -26.36 -42.21 17.55
CA GLY A 181 -25.97 -43.16 18.59
C GLY A 181 -24.86 -42.65 19.50
N VAL A 182 -24.54 -43.43 20.55
CA VAL A 182 -23.41 -43.15 21.45
C VAL A 182 -22.10 -43.22 20.67
N ALA A 183 -21.19 -42.26 20.89
CA ALA A 183 -19.88 -42.27 20.26
C ALA A 183 -19.11 -43.53 20.68
N ASN A 184 -18.58 -44.27 19.69
CA ASN A 184 -17.68 -45.39 19.96
C ASN A 184 -16.32 -44.86 20.43
N LYS A 185 -15.75 -45.47 21.47
CA LYS A 185 -14.43 -45.15 22.03
C LYS A 185 -13.30 -45.57 21.09
#